data_AF-A0A7X9DU67-F1
#
_entry.id   AF-A0A7X9DU67-F1
#
_cell.length_a   1.000
_cell.length_b   1.000
_cell.length_c   1.000
_cell.angle_alpha   90.00
_cell.angle_beta   90.00
_cell.angle_gamma   90.00
#
_symmetry.space_group_name_H-M   'P 1'
#
loop_
_entity.id
_entity.type
_entity.pdbx_description
1 polymer ?
#
loop_
_entity_poly.entity_id
_entity_poly.type
_entity_poly.pdbx_seq_one_letter_code
_entity_poly.pdbx_strand_id
1 'polypeptide(L)'
;METFRRLGTELRDLARGLRPFEAVALTAGALLLLLCWLLLGGRAFFVAHLAPAWLAGEPAAVVEWWSLIYQFACAQLLFLWLPLLMFRVRRIPLRTLGLGLGDVRAGFGVVVPLGIVLLAIPGGLMAATQPDFLAEYPMARLSATAGANFVIYQLAYGLLYYAAYEAFFRGFLQLGLTRVIGALPALLVQTSITTLLHIGKPTGEIVSALFAGLLFGALVLRLGSVWPLWLVHWALGAATDFFCARAGGLW
;
A
#
# COMPACT_ATOMS: atom_id res chain seq x y z
N MET A 1 -15.93 10.93 -32.68
CA MET A 1 -15.46 9.65 -33.26
C MET A 1 -14.36 8.97 -32.43
N GLU A 2 -13.50 9.72 -31.75
CA GLU A 2 -12.42 9.18 -30.91
C GLU A 2 -12.93 8.45 -29.65
N THR A 3 -13.98 8.97 -29.01
CA THR A 3 -14.65 8.35 -27.84
C THR A 3 -15.28 6.99 -28.17
N PHE A 4 -15.89 6.84 -29.34
CA PHE A 4 -16.46 5.56 -29.81
C PHE A 4 -15.39 4.54 -30.18
N ARG A 5 -14.24 4.99 -30.69
CA ARG A 5 -13.06 4.13 -30.90
C ARG A 5 -12.49 3.60 -29.57
N ARG A 6 -12.49 4.45 -28.53
CA ARG A 6 -12.04 4.09 -27.18
C ARG A 6 -12.93 3.05 -26.50
N LEU A 7 -14.25 3.24 -26.60
CA LEU A 7 -15.24 2.26 -26.12
C LEU A 7 -15.10 0.91 -26.85
N GLY A 8 -14.86 0.95 -28.16
CA GLY A 8 -14.65 -0.25 -28.98
C GLY A 8 -13.31 -0.97 -28.74
N THR A 9 -12.30 -0.30 -28.19
CA THR A 9 -11.08 -0.95 -27.68
C THR A 9 -11.29 -1.55 -26.29
N GLU A 10 -12.07 -0.91 -25.41
CA GLU A 10 -12.40 -1.44 -24.08
C GLU A 10 -13.29 -2.69 -24.15
N LEU A 11 -14.26 -2.72 -25.08
CA LEU A 11 -15.08 -3.91 -25.35
C LEU A 11 -14.27 -5.05 -26.00
N ARG A 12 -13.21 -4.74 -26.76
CA ARG A 12 -12.28 -5.74 -27.30
C ARG A 12 -11.29 -6.25 -26.25
N ASP A 13 -10.97 -5.45 -25.26
CA ASP A 13 -10.17 -5.88 -24.11
C ASP A 13 -10.95 -6.80 -23.16
N LEU A 14 -12.29 -6.67 -23.10
CA LEU A 14 -13.19 -7.67 -22.49
C LEU A 14 -13.21 -9.01 -23.25
N ALA A 15 -12.80 -9.02 -24.52
CA ALA A 15 -12.73 -10.22 -25.36
C ALA A 15 -11.32 -10.84 -25.44
N ARG A 16 -10.31 -10.28 -24.75
CA ARG A 16 -9.01 -10.95 -24.61
C ARG A 16 -9.21 -12.22 -23.80
N GLY A 17 -8.73 -13.35 -24.33
CA GLY A 17 -8.92 -14.67 -23.76
C GLY A 17 -8.67 -14.67 -22.26
N LEU A 18 -9.76 -14.78 -21.50
CA LEU A 18 -9.69 -14.96 -20.07
C LEU A 18 -8.80 -16.19 -19.84
N ARG A 19 -7.82 -16.06 -18.96
CA ARG A 19 -7.04 -17.19 -18.47
C ARG A 19 -7.43 -17.44 -17.00
N PRO A 20 -8.64 -17.98 -16.72
CA PRO A 20 -9.16 -18.12 -15.36
C PRO A 20 -8.19 -18.79 -14.41
N PHE A 21 -7.51 -19.84 -14.85
CA PHE A 21 -6.54 -20.55 -14.01
C PHE A 21 -5.38 -19.66 -13.57
N GLU A 22 -4.81 -18.86 -14.48
CA GLU A 22 -3.75 -17.92 -14.14
C GLU A 22 -4.26 -16.82 -13.20
N ALA A 23 -5.50 -16.36 -13.41
CA ALA A 23 -6.12 -15.34 -12.58
C ALA A 23 -6.31 -15.84 -11.14
N VAL A 24 -6.83 -17.06 -11.01
CA VAL A 24 -7.02 -17.75 -9.73
C VAL A 24 -5.68 -17.99 -9.06
N ALA A 25 -4.68 -18.51 -9.78
CA ALA A 25 -3.37 -18.79 -9.22
C ALA A 25 -2.65 -17.53 -8.73
N LEU A 26 -2.71 -16.43 -9.49
CA LEU A 26 -2.12 -15.15 -9.11
C LEU A 26 -2.84 -14.56 -7.90
N THR A 27 -4.18 -14.53 -7.91
CA THR A 27 -4.98 -14.02 -6.79
C THR A 27 -4.78 -14.86 -5.53
N ALA A 28 -4.81 -16.19 -5.64
CA ALA A 28 -4.57 -17.09 -4.51
C ALA A 28 -3.14 -16.95 -3.97
N GLY A 29 -2.14 -16.81 -4.84
CA GLY A 29 -0.77 -16.52 -4.43
C GLY A 29 -0.66 -15.19 -3.68
N ALA A 30 -1.31 -14.13 -4.18
CA ALA A 30 -1.37 -12.84 -3.49
C ALA A 30 -2.04 -12.96 -2.11
N LEU A 31 -3.19 -13.65 -2.04
CA LEU A 31 -3.90 -13.86 -0.79
C LEU A 31 -3.10 -14.70 0.22
N LEU A 32 -2.35 -15.70 -0.24
CA LEU A 32 -1.46 -16.49 0.62
C LEU A 32 -0.34 -15.63 1.19
N LEU A 33 0.32 -14.81 0.37
CA LEU A 33 1.36 -13.89 0.82
C LEU A 33 0.81 -12.85 1.81
N LEU A 34 -0.38 -12.33 1.53
CA LEU A 34 -1.10 -11.43 2.43
C LEU A 34 -1.41 -12.12 3.76
N LEU A 35 -1.91 -13.36 3.73
CA LEU A 35 -2.22 -14.13 4.93
C LEU A 35 -0.96 -14.43 5.75
N CYS A 36 0.15 -14.81 5.10
CA CYS A 36 1.43 -14.98 5.78
C CYS A 36 1.89 -13.68 6.45
N TRP A 37 1.72 -12.53 5.78
CA TRP A 37 2.07 -11.24 6.37
C TRP A 37 1.16 -10.88 7.56
N LEU A 38 -0.15 -11.12 7.47
CA LEU A 38 -1.10 -10.88 8.56
C LEU A 38 -0.82 -11.76 9.79
N LEU A 39 -0.49 -13.04 9.58
CA LEU A 39 -0.30 -14.01 10.66
C LEU A 39 1.10 -13.94 11.27
N LEU A 40 2.12 -13.77 10.45
CA LEU A 40 3.52 -13.87 10.87
C LEU A 40 4.22 -12.50 10.83
N GLY A 41 3.93 -11.67 9.84
CA GLY A 41 4.57 -10.36 9.66
C GLY A 41 4.00 -9.22 10.49
N GLY A 42 2.96 -9.45 11.30
CA GLY A 42 2.31 -8.42 12.09
C GLY A 42 3.08 -8.04 13.36
N ARG A 43 2.86 -6.82 13.86
CA ARG A 43 3.43 -6.34 15.15
C ARG A 43 3.05 -7.25 16.31
N ALA A 44 1.79 -7.70 16.36
CA ALA A 44 1.29 -8.59 17.40
C ALA A 44 2.07 -9.91 17.44
N PHE A 45 2.43 -10.48 16.27
CA PHE A 45 3.26 -11.67 16.20
C PHE A 45 4.64 -11.43 16.80
N PHE A 46 5.30 -10.32 16.41
CA PHE A 46 6.61 -9.94 16.94
C PHE A 46 6.58 -9.79 18.47
N VAL A 47 5.61 -9.04 19.00
CA VAL A 47 5.50 -8.78 20.44
C VAL A 47 5.22 -10.06 21.22
N ALA A 48 4.39 -10.96 20.69
CA ALA A 48 4.02 -12.19 21.38
C ALA A 48 5.11 -13.29 21.31
N HIS A 49 5.88 -13.38 20.21
CA HIS A 49 6.74 -14.54 19.96
C HIS A 49 8.23 -14.22 19.84
N LEU A 50 8.61 -13.01 19.45
CA LEU A 50 10.01 -12.64 19.20
C LEU A 50 10.56 -11.72 20.29
N ALA A 51 9.80 -10.70 20.67
CA ALA A 51 10.21 -9.75 21.70
C ALA A 51 10.58 -10.40 23.05
N PRO A 52 9.88 -11.44 23.55
CA PRO A 52 10.24 -12.08 24.82
C PRO A 52 11.62 -12.74 24.81
N ALA A 53 12.10 -13.17 23.63
CA ALA A 53 13.40 -13.79 23.48
C ALA A 53 14.50 -12.78 23.13
N TRP A 54 14.19 -11.76 22.31
CA TRP A 54 15.19 -10.86 21.73
C TRP A 54 15.33 -9.53 22.47
N LEU A 55 14.27 -9.09 23.15
CA LEU A 55 14.16 -7.77 23.78
C LEU A 55 13.67 -7.88 25.23
N ALA A 56 14.01 -8.97 25.91
CA ALA A 56 13.64 -9.18 27.30
C ALA A 56 14.23 -8.07 28.18
N GLY A 57 13.38 -7.36 28.93
CA GLY A 57 13.79 -6.26 29.81
C GLY A 57 13.97 -4.91 29.13
N GLU A 58 13.83 -4.83 27.80
CA GLU A 58 13.90 -3.56 27.08
C GLU A 58 12.65 -2.68 27.30
N PRO A 59 12.78 -1.33 27.23
CA PRO A 59 11.65 -0.43 27.33
C PRO A 59 10.59 -0.68 26.24
N ALA A 60 9.32 -0.40 26.56
CA ALA A 60 8.21 -0.57 25.61
C ALA A 60 8.40 0.18 24.28
N ALA A 61 9.04 1.36 24.31
CA ALA A 61 9.39 2.11 23.11
C ALA A 61 10.37 1.35 22.19
N VAL A 62 11.35 0.64 22.76
CA VAL A 62 12.30 -0.17 21.99
C VAL A 62 11.58 -1.36 21.34
N VAL A 63 10.70 -2.02 22.09
CA VAL A 63 9.88 -3.13 21.58
C VAL A 63 8.94 -2.65 20.46
N GLU A 64 8.29 -1.50 20.63
CA GLU A 64 7.43 -0.90 19.60
C GLU A 64 8.21 -0.64 18.30
N TRP A 65 9.37 0.02 18.41
CA TRP A 65 10.22 0.35 17.26
C TRP A 65 10.59 -0.90 16.47
N TRP A 66 11.10 -1.94 17.13
CA TRP A 66 11.50 -3.16 16.46
C TRP A 66 10.29 -3.95 15.92
N SER A 67 9.12 -3.88 16.55
CA SER A 67 7.90 -4.47 16.00
C SER A 67 7.49 -3.84 14.67
N LEU A 68 7.68 -2.52 14.52
CA LEU A 68 7.38 -1.79 13.28
C LEU A 68 8.40 -2.12 12.19
N ILE A 69 9.70 -2.08 12.52
CA ILE A 69 10.76 -2.45 11.58
C ILE A 69 10.59 -3.90 11.11
N TYR A 70 10.24 -4.82 12.01
CA TYR A 70 9.90 -6.20 11.66
C TYR A 70 8.73 -6.26 10.68
N GLN A 71 7.63 -5.57 10.97
CA GLN A 71 6.47 -5.53 10.10
C GLN A 71 6.80 -5.01 8.69
N PHE A 72 7.59 -3.94 8.62
CA PHE A 72 8.02 -3.34 7.36
C PHE A 72 8.99 -4.26 6.59
N ALA A 73 9.91 -4.93 7.28
CA ALA A 73 10.82 -5.90 6.68
C ALA A 73 10.06 -7.12 6.13
N CYS A 74 9.07 -7.63 6.87
CA CYS A 74 8.18 -8.68 6.39
C CYS A 74 7.37 -8.24 5.18
N ALA A 75 6.89 -6.99 5.15
CA ALA A 75 6.24 -6.44 3.96
C ALA A 75 7.22 -6.41 2.77
N GLN A 76 8.44 -5.92 2.92
CA GLN A 76 9.44 -5.95 1.83
C GLN A 76 9.68 -7.36 1.30
N LEU A 77 9.84 -8.33 2.19
CA LEU A 77 10.08 -9.71 1.79
C LEU A 77 8.88 -10.30 1.04
N LEU A 78 7.69 -10.21 1.62
CA LEU A 78 6.49 -10.89 1.13
C LEU A 78 5.77 -10.14 0.00
N PHE A 79 5.82 -8.81 -0.02
CA PHE A 79 5.09 -7.96 -0.95
C PHE A 79 5.96 -7.44 -2.11
N LEU A 80 7.29 -7.39 -1.95
CA LEU A 80 8.20 -6.97 -3.02
C LEU A 80 9.11 -8.10 -3.50
N TRP A 81 10.01 -8.59 -2.64
CA TRP A 81 11.10 -9.47 -3.08
C TRP A 81 10.61 -10.85 -3.55
N LEU A 82 9.69 -11.47 -2.84
CA LEU A 82 9.17 -12.78 -3.21
C LEU A 82 8.31 -12.72 -4.50
N PRO A 83 7.39 -11.75 -4.68
CA PRO A 83 6.72 -11.52 -5.96
C PRO A 83 7.67 -11.26 -7.15
N LEU A 84 8.73 -10.46 -6.94
CA LEU A 84 9.76 -10.23 -7.95
C LEU A 84 10.48 -11.53 -8.34
N LEU A 85 10.84 -12.34 -7.35
CA LEU A 85 11.45 -13.66 -7.56
C LEU A 85 10.50 -14.59 -8.33
N MET A 86 9.23 -14.65 -7.94
CA MET A 86 8.20 -15.44 -8.63
C MET A 86 8.09 -15.05 -10.10
N PHE A 87 7.97 -13.76 -10.40
CA PHE A 87 7.90 -13.27 -11.78
C PHE A 87 9.20 -13.58 -12.56
N ARG A 88 10.35 -13.44 -11.90
CA ARG A 88 11.66 -13.73 -12.50
C ARG A 88 11.86 -15.20 -12.82
N VAL A 89 11.43 -16.12 -11.94
CA VAL A 89 11.47 -17.58 -12.15
C VAL A 89 10.51 -17.99 -13.26
N ARG A 90 9.33 -17.37 -13.31
CA ARG A 90 8.33 -17.59 -14.36
C ARG A 90 8.66 -16.89 -15.69
N ARG A 91 9.80 -16.19 -15.77
CA ARG A 91 10.27 -15.42 -16.93
C ARG A 91 9.24 -14.38 -17.42
N ILE A 92 8.40 -13.87 -16.51
CA ILE A 92 7.50 -12.76 -16.80
C ILE A 92 8.31 -11.47 -16.71
N PRO A 93 8.33 -10.62 -17.75
CA PRO A 93 9.20 -9.44 -17.75
C PRO A 93 8.85 -8.46 -16.62
N LEU A 94 9.80 -8.05 -15.76
CA LEU A 94 9.46 -7.20 -14.61
C LEU A 94 8.91 -5.80 -14.97
N ARG A 95 9.20 -5.31 -16.18
CA ARG A 95 8.61 -4.06 -16.73
C ARG A 95 7.08 -4.06 -16.75
N THR A 96 6.48 -5.23 -16.58
CA THR A 96 5.04 -5.44 -16.62
C THR A 96 4.33 -5.08 -15.32
N LEU A 97 5.11 -4.89 -14.26
CA LEU A 97 4.64 -4.67 -12.89
C LEU A 97 4.49 -3.19 -12.54
N GLY A 98 4.67 -2.27 -13.50
CA GLY A 98 4.59 -0.84 -13.22
C GLY A 98 5.71 -0.32 -12.30
N LEU A 99 6.82 -1.05 -12.20
CA LEU A 99 7.98 -0.65 -11.38
C LEU A 99 8.94 0.30 -12.12
N GLY A 100 8.63 0.67 -13.36
CA GLY A 100 9.31 1.75 -14.08
C GLY A 100 8.75 3.12 -13.69
N LEU A 101 9.31 4.18 -14.26
CA LEU A 101 8.87 5.56 -13.98
C LEU A 101 7.55 5.95 -14.66
N GLY A 102 7.15 5.25 -15.72
CA GLY A 102 5.90 5.50 -16.43
C GLY A 102 5.82 6.91 -17.04
N ASP A 103 4.62 7.49 -17.09
CA ASP A 103 4.36 8.87 -17.51
C ASP A 103 4.79 9.86 -16.41
N VAL A 104 6.07 10.23 -16.43
CA VAL A 104 6.68 11.07 -15.38
C VAL A 104 6.00 12.43 -15.24
N ARG A 105 5.62 13.05 -16.36
CA ARG A 105 5.00 14.39 -16.37
C ARG A 105 3.64 14.36 -15.70
N ALA A 106 2.78 13.41 -16.09
CA ALA A 106 1.47 13.27 -15.45
C ALA A 106 1.58 12.75 -14.01
N GLY A 107 2.46 11.78 -13.75
CA GLY A 107 2.60 11.14 -12.45
C GLY A 107 3.21 12.07 -11.41
N PHE A 108 4.48 12.44 -11.59
CA PHE A 108 5.20 13.24 -10.61
C PHE A 108 4.93 14.74 -10.74
N GLY A 109 4.64 15.22 -11.95
CA GLY A 109 4.38 16.64 -12.18
C GLY A 109 2.95 17.10 -11.85
N VAL A 110 1.97 16.19 -11.86
CA VAL A 110 0.55 16.54 -11.65
C VAL A 110 -0.08 15.71 -10.54
N VAL A 111 -0.06 14.38 -10.64
CA VAL A 111 -0.76 13.49 -9.69
C VAL A 111 -0.17 13.61 -8.29
N VAL A 112 1.15 13.65 -8.13
CA VAL A 112 1.78 13.76 -6.81
C VAL A 112 1.43 15.09 -6.11
N PRO A 113 1.66 16.28 -6.70
CA PRO A 113 1.27 17.54 -6.07
C PRO A 113 -0.21 17.62 -5.73
N LEU A 114 -1.10 17.24 -6.66
CA LEU A 114 -2.54 17.26 -6.43
C LEU A 114 -2.95 16.25 -5.37
N GLY A 115 -2.38 15.05 -5.36
CA GLY A 115 -2.64 14.04 -4.33
C GLY A 115 -2.23 14.52 -2.95
N ILE A 116 -1.11 15.22 -2.82
CA ILE A 116 -0.67 15.79 -1.55
C ILE A 116 -1.64 16.88 -1.07
N VAL A 117 -1.96 17.85 -1.93
CA VAL A 117 -2.78 19.01 -1.56
C VAL A 117 -4.25 18.66 -1.35
N LEU A 118 -4.79 17.75 -2.16
CA LEU A 118 -6.23 17.43 -2.16
C LEU A 118 -6.58 16.19 -1.32
N LEU A 119 -5.62 15.27 -1.10
CA LEU A 119 -5.88 14.03 -0.35
C LEU A 119 -5.06 13.94 0.93
N ALA A 120 -3.73 14.04 0.86
CA ALA A 120 -2.87 13.80 2.01
C ALA A 120 -3.10 14.81 3.14
N ILE A 121 -2.99 16.11 2.83
CA ILE A 121 -3.14 17.17 3.83
C ILE A 121 -4.57 17.23 4.40
N PRO A 122 -5.64 17.29 3.58
CA PRO A 122 -7.00 17.32 4.11
C PRO A 122 -7.38 16.04 4.85
N GLY A 123 -6.94 14.88 4.35
CA GLY A 123 -7.16 13.58 4.99
C GLY A 123 -6.54 13.51 6.38
N GLY A 124 -5.27 13.94 6.52
CA GLY A 124 -4.61 13.97 7.81
C GLY A 124 -5.23 14.98 8.80
N LEU A 125 -5.63 16.17 8.33
CA LEU A 125 -6.37 17.15 9.15
C LEU A 125 -7.71 16.60 9.64
N MET A 126 -8.44 15.89 8.78
CA MET A 126 -9.72 15.26 9.13
C MET A 126 -9.53 14.05 10.05
N ALA A 127 -8.45 13.28 9.89
CA ALA A 127 -8.11 12.19 10.79
C ALA A 127 -7.86 12.72 12.21
N ALA A 128 -7.17 13.84 12.35
CA ALA A 128 -6.83 14.43 13.65
C ALA A 128 -8.02 14.94 14.46
N THR A 129 -9.23 15.00 13.89
CA THR A 129 -10.46 15.35 14.61
C THR A 129 -11.28 14.13 15.05
N GLN A 130 -10.86 12.93 14.67
CA GLN A 130 -11.61 11.69 14.90
C GLN A 130 -10.98 10.85 16.04
N PRO A 131 -11.76 10.44 17.07
CA PRO A 131 -11.24 9.72 18.23
C PRO A 131 -10.56 8.38 17.90
N ASP A 132 -11.08 7.63 16.93
CA ASP A 132 -10.52 6.33 16.52
C ASP A 132 -9.18 6.49 15.80
N PHE A 133 -9.03 7.50 14.94
CA PHE A 133 -7.74 7.86 14.35
C PHE A 133 -6.73 8.34 15.38
N LEU A 134 -7.14 9.17 16.34
CA LEU A 134 -6.27 9.63 17.44
C LEU A 134 -5.80 8.49 18.34
N ALA A 135 -6.57 7.41 18.46
CA ALA A 135 -6.17 6.20 19.19
C ALA A 135 -5.15 5.36 18.39
N GLU A 136 -5.36 5.22 17.09
CA GLU A 136 -4.52 4.39 16.21
C GLU A 136 -3.18 5.06 15.85
N TYR A 137 -3.18 6.38 15.60
CA TYR A 137 -2.05 7.10 15.00
C TYR A 137 -1.42 8.15 15.92
N PRO A 138 -0.08 8.35 15.84
CA PRO A 138 0.86 7.62 14.98
C PRO A 138 1.11 6.19 15.46
N MET A 139 1.42 5.27 14.54
CA MET A 139 1.63 3.85 14.90
C MET A 139 2.86 3.64 15.80
N ALA A 140 3.84 4.55 15.70
CA ALA A 140 5.07 4.58 16.49
C ALA A 140 4.95 5.54 17.69
N ARG A 141 3.84 5.49 18.43
CA ARG A 141 3.49 6.48 19.46
C ARG A 141 4.54 6.60 20.57
N LEU A 142 5.13 5.48 20.99
CA LEU A 142 6.11 5.45 22.09
C LEU A 142 7.53 5.77 21.62
N SER A 143 7.85 5.37 20.39
CA SER A 143 9.21 5.33 19.87
C SER A 143 9.57 6.50 18.94
N ALA A 144 8.57 7.08 18.27
CA ALA A 144 8.72 8.19 17.35
C ALA A 144 8.18 9.50 17.97
N THR A 145 8.81 9.95 19.06
CA THR A 145 8.61 11.31 19.58
C THR A 145 9.17 12.35 18.59
N ALA A 146 8.68 13.60 18.63
CA ALA A 146 9.09 14.66 17.70
C ALA A 146 10.61 14.73 17.51
N GLY A 147 11.03 15.02 16.28
CA GLY A 147 12.44 15.16 15.91
C GLY A 147 12.93 14.02 15.03
N ALA A 148 14.19 13.60 15.24
CA ALA A 148 14.87 12.67 14.34
C ALA A 148 14.21 11.29 14.26
N ASN A 149 13.75 10.74 15.37
CA ASN A 149 13.11 9.42 15.40
C ASN A 149 11.82 9.40 14.59
N PHE A 150 10.99 10.45 14.69
CA PHE A 150 9.80 10.60 13.85
C PHE A 150 10.17 10.63 12.37
N VAL A 151 11.17 11.41 11.96
CA VAL A 151 11.61 11.45 10.55
C VAL A 151 12.11 10.08 10.08
N ILE A 152 12.93 9.39 10.87
CA ILE A 152 13.45 8.05 10.53
C ILE A 152 12.31 7.05 10.39
N TYR A 153 11.37 7.05 11.32
CA TYR A 153 10.18 6.20 11.26
C TYR A 153 9.36 6.49 9.99
N GLN A 154 9.12 7.75 9.65
CA GLN A 154 8.35 8.10 8.44
C GLN A 154 9.07 7.70 7.16
N LEU A 155 10.39 7.84 7.10
CA LEU A 155 11.21 7.37 5.98
C LEU A 155 11.14 5.84 5.85
N ALA A 156 11.26 5.11 6.97
CA ALA A 156 11.12 3.66 6.98
C ALA A 156 9.72 3.23 6.55
N TYR A 157 8.68 3.91 7.05
CA TYR A 157 7.29 3.63 6.71
C TYR A 157 7.02 3.85 5.21
N GLY A 158 7.53 4.95 4.64
CA GLY A 158 7.48 5.22 3.21
C GLY A 158 8.25 4.19 2.36
N LEU A 159 9.54 4.05 2.63
CA LEU A 159 10.47 3.30 1.76
C LEU A 159 10.38 1.79 1.93
N LEU A 160 10.05 1.31 3.13
CA LEU A 160 9.99 -0.12 3.41
C LEU A 160 8.56 -0.66 3.34
N TYR A 161 7.57 0.04 3.90
CA TYR A 161 6.20 -0.47 3.88
C TYR A 161 5.42 -0.01 2.66
N TYR A 162 5.21 1.30 2.47
CA TYR A 162 4.36 1.79 1.37
C TYR A 162 4.91 1.43 -0.01
N ALA A 163 6.24 1.39 -0.19
CA ALA A 163 6.83 0.96 -1.45
C ALA A 163 6.48 -0.50 -1.78
N ALA A 164 6.64 -1.41 -0.80
CA ALA A 164 6.26 -2.82 -0.95
C ALA A 164 4.75 -2.97 -1.16
N TYR A 165 3.95 -2.23 -0.39
CA TYR A 165 2.49 -2.22 -0.47
C TYR A 165 2.02 -1.87 -1.90
N GLU A 166 2.47 -0.75 -2.45
CA GLU A 166 2.08 -0.33 -3.79
C GLU A 166 2.60 -1.28 -4.87
N ALA A 167 3.85 -1.73 -4.76
CA ALA A 167 4.42 -2.71 -5.67
C ALA A 167 3.61 -4.02 -5.67
N PHE A 168 3.08 -4.45 -4.53
CA PHE A 168 2.29 -5.67 -4.42
C PHE A 168 0.88 -5.52 -4.95
N PHE A 169 0.10 -4.57 -4.42
CA PHE A 169 -1.31 -4.46 -4.77
C PHE A 169 -1.48 -3.90 -6.18
N ARG A 170 -0.79 -2.80 -6.51
CA ARG A 170 -0.95 -2.13 -7.80
C ARG A 170 -0.03 -2.73 -8.86
N GLY A 171 1.17 -3.16 -8.49
CA GLY A 171 2.10 -3.80 -9.41
C GLY A 171 1.76 -5.27 -9.65
N PHE A 172 2.06 -6.14 -8.69
CA PHE A 172 1.95 -7.58 -8.83
C PHE A 172 0.50 -8.05 -9.03
N LEU A 173 -0.41 -7.67 -8.13
CA LEU A 173 -1.79 -8.12 -8.18
C LEU A 173 -2.55 -7.47 -9.34
N GLN A 174 -2.68 -6.14 -9.34
CA GLN A 174 -3.50 -5.43 -10.34
C GLN A 174 -2.92 -5.50 -11.76
N LEU A 175 -1.68 -5.03 -11.99
CA LEU A 175 -1.11 -5.05 -13.35
C LEU A 175 -0.80 -6.48 -13.83
N GLY A 176 -0.52 -7.40 -12.91
CA GLY A 176 -0.45 -8.84 -13.20
C GLY A 176 -1.78 -9.38 -13.72
N LEU A 177 -2.88 -9.15 -12.98
CA LEU A 177 -4.24 -9.58 -13.38
C LEU A 177 -4.76 -8.87 -14.62
N THR A 178 -4.38 -7.61 -14.85
CA THR A 178 -4.84 -6.82 -16.00
C THR A 178 -4.57 -7.54 -17.34
N ARG A 179 -3.51 -8.35 -17.40
CA ARG A 179 -3.10 -9.12 -18.60
C ARG A 179 -3.82 -10.44 -18.77
N VAL A 180 -4.56 -10.85 -17.75
CA VAL A 180 -5.18 -12.17 -17.61
C VAL A 180 -6.69 -12.06 -17.70
N ILE A 181 -7.25 -11.01 -17.07
CA ILE A 181 -8.70 -10.79 -16.95
C ILE A 181 -9.14 -9.37 -17.32
N GLY A 182 -8.23 -8.53 -17.84
CA GLY A 182 -8.53 -7.15 -18.23
C GLY A 182 -8.46 -6.14 -17.07
N ALA A 183 -8.45 -4.85 -17.41
CA ALA A 183 -8.16 -3.76 -16.48
C ALA A 183 -9.23 -3.57 -15.40
N LEU A 184 -10.52 -3.56 -15.77
CA LEU A 184 -11.61 -3.33 -14.83
C LEU A 184 -11.74 -4.47 -13.80
N PRO A 185 -11.78 -5.77 -14.17
CA PRO A 185 -11.82 -6.84 -13.18
C PRO A 185 -10.59 -6.86 -12.27
N ALA A 186 -9.38 -6.60 -12.81
CA ALA A 186 -8.16 -6.52 -12.02
C ALA A 186 -8.19 -5.37 -11.00
N LEU A 187 -8.70 -4.20 -11.40
CA LEU A 187 -8.92 -3.04 -10.52
C LEU A 187 -9.87 -3.38 -9.37
N LEU A 188 -11.01 -4.03 -9.69
CA LEU A 188 -11.99 -4.41 -8.69
C LEU A 188 -11.43 -5.44 -7.70
N VAL A 189 -10.74 -6.48 -8.19
CA VAL A 189 -10.11 -7.49 -7.33
C VAL A 189 -9.08 -6.87 -6.40
N GLN A 190 -8.17 -6.05 -6.93
CA GLN A 190 -7.18 -5.36 -6.11
C GLN A 190 -7.85 -4.44 -5.09
N THR A 191 -8.84 -3.66 -5.50
CA THR A 191 -9.54 -2.74 -4.61
C THR A 191 -10.20 -3.49 -3.47
N SER A 192 -10.98 -4.55 -3.76
CA SER A 192 -11.63 -5.37 -2.75
C SER A 192 -10.62 -5.93 -1.74
N ILE A 193 -9.51 -6.51 -2.21
CA ILE A 193 -8.49 -7.07 -1.31
C ILE A 193 -7.86 -5.97 -0.45
N THR A 194 -7.51 -4.82 -1.03
CA THR A 194 -6.95 -3.71 -0.25
C THR A 194 -7.94 -3.12 0.75
N THR A 195 -9.24 -3.02 0.41
CA THR A 195 -10.25 -2.55 1.37
C THR A 195 -10.42 -3.52 2.53
N LEU A 196 -10.46 -4.82 2.26
CA LEU A 196 -10.56 -5.85 3.29
C LEU A 196 -9.35 -5.85 4.23
N LEU A 197 -8.16 -5.52 3.74
CA LEU A 197 -6.95 -5.39 4.56
C LEU A 197 -7.07 -4.30 5.64
N HIS A 198 -7.96 -3.32 5.46
CA HIS A 198 -8.18 -2.25 6.44
C HIS A 198 -9.19 -2.65 7.53
N ILE A 199 -9.75 -3.86 7.51
CA ILE A 199 -10.63 -4.31 8.60
C ILE A 199 -9.86 -4.26 9.93
N GLY A 200 -10.44 -3.59 10.92
CA GLY A 200 -9.82 -3.32 12.22
C GLY A 200 -9.14 -1.94 12.33
N LYS A 201 -9.06 -1.18 11.23
CA LYS A 201 -8.64 0.23 11.21
C LYS A 201 -9.83 1.18 11.48
N PRO A 202 -9.57 2.48 11.76
CA PRO A 202 -10.62 3.51 11.83
C PRO A 202 -11.62 3.41 10.67
N THR A 203 -12.91 3.61 10.95
CA THR A 203 -13.96 3.34 9.95
C THR A 203 -13.81 4.22 8.71
N GLY A 204 -13.40 5.48 8.91
CA GLY A 204 -13.09 6.40 7.82
C GLY A 204 -11.96 5.90 6.92
N GLU A 205 -10.99 5.16 7.44
CA GLU A 205 -9.88 4.58 6.68
C GLU A 205 -10.36 3.44 5.78
N ILE A 206 -11.27 2.59 6.25
CA ILE A 206 -11.86 1.49 5.46
C ILE A 206 -12.64 2.03 4.26
N VAL A 207 -13.51 3.01 4.51
CA VAL A 207 -14.32 3.65 3.46
C VAL A 207 -13.40 4.39 2.48
N SER A 208 -12.41 5.12 2.98
CA SER A 208 -11.43 5.81 2.14
C SER A 208 -10.59 4.85 1.31
N ALA A 209 -10.23 3.67 1.85
CA ALA A 209 -9.46 2.65 1.14
C ALA A 209 -10.23 2.08 -0.06
N LEU A 210 -11.56 1.98 0.00
CA LEU A 210 -12.38 1.61 -1.16
C LEU A 210 -12.25 2.63 -2.29
N PHE A 211 -12.47 3.92 -1.99
CA PHE A 211 -12.39 4.97 -3.00
C PHE A 211 -10.96 5.22 -3.50
N ALA A 212 -9.98 5.23 -2.59
CA ALA A 212 -8.57 5.34 -2.92
C ALA A 212 -8.06 4.13 -3.71
N GLY A 213 -8.56 2.92 -3.42
CA GLY A 213 -8.28 1.71 -4.19
C GLY A 213 -8.66 1.88 -5.65
N LEU A 214 -9.89 2.33 -5.93
CA LEU A 214 -10.37 2.62 -7.28
C LEU A 214 -9.57 3.74 -7.95
N LEU A 215 -9.38 4.87 -7.27
CA LEU A 215 -8.70 6.04 -7.82
C LEU A 215 -7.23 5.75 -8.12
N PHE A 216 -6.49 5.22 -7.15
CA PHE A 216 -5.06 4.96 -7.30
C PHE A 216 -4.83 3.86 -8.32
N GLY A 217 -5.65 2.79 -8.30
CA GLY A 217 -5.57 1.74 -9.29
C GLY A 217 -5.84 2.25 -10.71
N ALA A 218 -6.84 3.11 -10.91
CA ALA A 218 -7.10 3.74 -12.21
C ALA A 218 -5.94 4.63 -12.68
N LEU A 219 -5.35 5.41 -11.77
CA LEU A 219 -4.18 6.23 -12.07
C LEU A 219 -2.96 5.37 -12.43
N VAL A 220 -2.72 4.25 -11.74
CA VAL A 220 -1.64 3.32 -12.11
C VAL A 220 -1.83 2.75 -13.51
N LEU A 221 -3.06 2.41 -13.91
CA LEU A 221 -3.36 1.95 -15.27
C LEU A 221 -3.02 3.03 -16.33
N ARG A 222 -3.29 4.30 -16.01
CA ARG A 222 -2.97 5.43 -16.91
C ARG A 222 -1.49 5.78 -16.93
N LEU A 223 -0.82 5.75 -15.79
CA LEU A 223 0.57 6.19 -15.64
C LEU A 223 1.56 5.08 -16.04
N GLY A 224 1.15 3.81 -15.92
CA GLY A 224 2.05 2.67 -16.09
C GLY A 224 3.14 2.60 -15.00
N SER A 225 2.93 3.25 -13.86
CA SER A 225 3.87 3.29 -12.74
C SER A 225 3.13 3.32 -11.40
N VAL A 226 3.64 2.57 -10.42
CA VAL A 226 3.15 2.58 -9.03
C VAL A 226 3.76 3.72 -8.21
N TRP A 227 4.92 4.23 -8.60
CA TRP A 227 5.74 5.13 -7.78
C TRP A 227 5.11 6.51 -7.53
N PRO A 228 4.39 7.13 -8.48
CA PRO A 228 3.65 8.36 -8.17
C PRO A 228 2.60 8.14 -7.06
N LEU A 229 1.90 7.02 -7.07
CA LEU A 229 0.89 6.72 -6.05
C LEU A 229 1.51 6.27 -4.73
N TRP A 230 2.69 5.65 -4.76
CA TRP A 230 3.49 5.42 -3.57
C TRP A 230 3.81 6.71 -2.82
N LEU A 231 4.22 7.77 -3.53
CA LEU A 231 4.47 9.07 -2.90
C LEU A 231 3.20 9.68 -2.32
N VAL A 232 2.07 9.61 -3.03
CA VAL A 232 0.78 10.12 -2.53
C VAL A 232 0.32 9.34 -1.30
N HIS A 233 0.42 8.01 -1.33
CA HIS A 233 -0.01 7.16 -0.22
C HIS A 233 0.89 7.33 1.01
N TRP A 234 2.21 7.41 0.79
CA TRP A 234 3.15 7.73 1.85
C TRP A 234 2.88 9.11 2.44
N ALA A 235 2.65 10.13 1.61
CA ALA A 235 2.31 11.46 2.10
C ALA A 235 1.00 11.46 2.91
N LEU A 236 -0.01 10.69 2.51
CA LEU A 236 -1.26 10.55 3.24
C LEU A 236 -1.02 9.92 4.63
N GLY A 237 -0.32 8.79 4.69
CA GLY A 237 0.05 8.18 5.97
C GLY A 237 0.89 9.11 6.85
N ALA A 238 1.83 9.82 6.23
CA ALA A 238 2.70 10.74 6.95
C ALA A 238 1.95 11.96 7.51
N ALA A 239 1.00 12.50 6.74
CA ALA A 239 0.12 13.57 7.18
C ALA A 239 -0.79 13.12 8.33
N THR A 240 -1.39 11.93 8.23
CA THR A 240 -2.21 11.33 9.29
C THR A 240 -1.42 11.22 10.59
N ASP A 241 -0.24 10.60 10.56
CA ASP A 241 0.63 10.45 11.74
C ASP A 241 1.02 11.81 12.32
N PHE A 242 1.40 12.77 11.48
CA PHE A 242 1.81 14.10 11.93
C PHE A 242 0.69 14.88 12.60
N PHE A 243 -0.49 14.98 11.95
CA PHE A 243 -1.60 15.75 12.49
C PHE A 243 -2.24 15.08 13.71
N CYS A 244 -2.34 13.74 13.73
CA CYS A 244 -2.83 13.02 14.91
C CYS A 244 -1.88 13.16 16.09
N ALA A 245 -0.56 13.12 15.86
CA ALA A 245 0.41 13.33 16.93
C ALA A 245 0.32 14.73 17.52
N ARG A 246 0.15 15.75 16.67
CA ARG A 246 0.00 17.15 17.08
C ARG A 246 -1.29 17.37 17.87
N ALA A 247 -2.42 16.86 17.36
CA ALA A 247 -3.72 16.99 18.03
C ALA A 247 -3.80 16.19 19.33
N GLY A 248 -3.14 15.02 19.38
CA GLY A 248 -3.03 14.17 20.56
C GLY A 248 -2.02 14.65 21.62
N GLY A 249 -1.34 15.77 21.40
CA GLY A 249 -0.42 16.38 22.37
C GLY A 249 0.88 15.59 22.59
N LEU A 250 1.33 14.78 21.62
CA LEU A 250 2.61 14.07 21.74
C LEU A 250 3.79 15.04 21.69
N TRP A 251 3.63 16.21 21.05
CA TRP A 251 4.62 17.30 20.97
C TRP A 251 4.03 18.65 20.52
#